data_AF-A0A951AE77-F1
#
_entry.id   AF-A0A951AE77-F1
#
_cell.length_a   1.000
_cell.length_b   1.000
_cell.length_c   1.000
_cell.angle_alpha   90.00
_cell.angle_beta   90.00
_cell.angle_gamma   90.00
#
_symmetry.space_group_name_H-M   'P 1'
#
loop_
_entity.id
_entity.type
_entity.pdbx_description
1 polymer ?
#
loop_
_entity_poly.entity_id
_entity_poly.type
_entity_poly.pdbx_seq_one_letter_code
_entity_poly.pdbx_strand_id
1 'polypeptide(L)' 'FGKNTPLKRPGQPAELAAAYVLLASNDGSYMTGAMIPVTGGRPML' A
#
# COMPACT_ATOMS: atom_id res chain seq x y z
N PHE A 1 -2.20 3.97 -18.25
CA PHE A 1 -2.69 3.99 -16.85
C PHE A 1 -1.65 4.60 -15.92
N GLY A 2 -2.05 5.24 -14.81
CA GLY A 2 -1.14 5.67 -13.72
C GLY A 2 -0.45 7.04 -13.84
N LYS A 3 -0.51 7.70 -15.00
CA LYS A 3 0.13 9.03 -15.23
C LYS A 3 -0.43 10.16 -14.35
N ASN A 4 -1.64 10.00 -13.84
CA ASN A 4 -2.34 10.95 -12.98
C ASN A 4 -2.17 10.65 -11.48
N THR A 5 -1.25 9.75 -11.11
CA THR A 5 -0.81 9.59 -9.72
C THR A 5 0.42 10.47 -9.46
N PRO A 6 0.69 10.88 -8.22
CA PRO A 6 1.94 11.57 -7.90
C PRO A 6 3.21 10.82 -8.32
N LEU A 7 3.22 9.48 -8.27
CA LEU A 7 4.33 8.67 -8.77
C LEU A 7 4.39 8.56 -10.31
N LYS A 8 3.42 9.13 -11.04
CA LYS A 8 3.35 9.22 -12.51
C LYS A 8 3.46 7.88 -13.25
N ARG A 9 3.26 6.76 -12.56
CA ARG A 9 3.30 5.40 -13.13
C ARG A 9 2.25 4.51 -12.47
N PRO A 10 1.81 3.43 -13.13
CA PRO A 10 1.01 2.42 -12.46
C PRO A 10 1.85 1.71 -11.38
N GLY A 11 1.18 1.34 -10.28
CA GLY A 11 1.74 0.39 -9.33
C GLY A 11 1.82 -1.00 -9.95
N GLN A 12 2.84 -1.75 -9.57
CA GLN A 12 3.03 -3.14 -9.95
C GLN A 12 2.55 -4.06 -8.83
N PRO A 13 2.03 -5.27 -9.13
CA PRO A 13 1.56 -6.19 -8.09
C PRO A 13 2.60 -6.49 -7.01
N ALA A 14 3.87 -6.58 -7.38
CA ALA A 14 4.98 -6.81 -6.45
C ALA A 14 5.09 -5.72 -5.37
N GLU A 15 4.65 -4.49 -5.65
CA GLU A 15 4.72 -3.38 -4.70
C GLU A 15 3.66 -3.47 -3.59
N LEU A 16 2.60 -4.27 -3.79
CA LEU A 16 1.59 -4.51 -2.76
C LEU A 16 1.99 -5.65 -1.81
N ALA A 17 2.82 -6.60 -2.26
CA ALA A 17 3.13 -7.82 -1.52
C ALA A 17 3.67 -7.54 -0.10
N ALA A 18 4.56 -6.56 0.04
CA ALA A 18 5.14 -6.19 1.34
C ALA A 18 4.11 -5.72 2.36
N ALA A 19 3.04 -5.03 1.93
CA ALA A 19 1.99 -4.56 2.83
C ALA A 19 1.20 -5.73 3.43
N TYR A 20 0.92 -6.76 2.62
CA TYR A 20 0.27 -7.99 3.10
C TYR A 20 1.18 -8.76 4.05
N VAL A 21 2.47 -8.89 3.71
CA VAL A 21 3.44 -9.56 4.57
C VAL A 21 3.54 -8.84 5.92
N LEU A 22 3.60 -7.50 5.93
CA LEU A 22 3.61 -6.72 7.17
C LEU A 22 2.40 -7.05 8.04
N LEU A 23 1.19 -6.95 7.48
CA LEU A 23 -0.06 -7.20 8.22
C LEU A 23 -0.17 -8.64 8.73
N ALA A 24 0.40 -9.61 8.02
CA ALA A 24 0.41 -11.01 8.42
C ALA A 24 1.58 -11.39 9.36
N SER A 25 2.58 -10.52 9.49
CA SER A 25 3.79 -10.77 10.26
C SER A 25 3.65 -10.38 11.73
N ASN A 26 4.60 -10.82 12.55
CA ASN A 26 4.71 -10.40 13.95
C ASN A 26 4.97 -8.89 14.10
N ASP A 27 5.54 -8.23 13.08
CA ASP A 27 5.73 -6.78 13.08
C ASP A 27 4.39 -6.03 13.04
N GLY A 28 3.34 -6.67 12.49
CA GLY A 28 1.97 -6.18 12.50
C GLY A 28 1.16 -6.55 13.75
N SER A 29 1.77 -7.10 14.80
CA SER A 29 1.08 -7.72 15.95
C SER A 29 0.09 -6.81 16.69
N TYR A 30 0.22 -5.49 16.59
CA TYR A 30 -0.71 -4.52 17.21
C TYR A 30 -1.49 -3.68 16.18
N MET A 31 -1.42 -4.01 14.90
CA MET A 31 -2.10 -3.31 13.80
C MET A 31 -3.48 -3.91 13.53
N THR A 32 -4.44 -3.68 14.44
CA THR A 32 -5.84 -4.10 14.23
C THR A 32 -6.70 -2.96 13.69
N GLY A 33 -7.56 -3.25 12.72
CA GLY A 33 -8.45 -2.26 12.07
C GLY A 33 -7.73 -1.19 11.25
N ALA A 34 -6.42 -1.32 11.02
CA ALA A 34 -5.62 -0.34 10.30
C ALA A 34 -5.80 -0.44 8.77
N MET A 35 -5.67 0.69 8.09
CA MET A 35 -5.64 0.78 6.64
C MET A 35 -4.24 1.19 6.17
N ILE A 36 -3.63 0.43 5.26
CA ILE A 36 -2.33 0.75 4.66
C ILE A 36 -2.54 1.21 3.21
N PRO A 37 -2.47 2.52 2.92
CA PRO A 37 -2.68 3.03 1.57
C PRO A 37 -1.45 2.82 0.68
N VAL A 38 -1.53 1.91 -0.30
CA VAL A 38 -0.52 1.71 -1.36
C VAL A 38 -1.03 2.29 -2.68
N THR A 39 -1.23 3.60 -2.72
CA THR A 39 -2.01 4.28 -3.79
C THR A 39 -1.18 5.04 -4.81
N GLY A 40 0.15 4.97 -4.73
CA GLY A 40 1.06 5.78 -5.56
C GLY A 40 0.97 7.29 -5.26
N GLY A 41 0.60 7.64 -4.03
CA GLY A 41 0.52 9.01 -3.52
C GLY A 41 -0.86 9.66 -3.61
N ARG A 42 -1.90 8.94 -4.08
CA ARG A 42 -3.26 9.48 -4.04
C ARG A 42 -3.76 9.53 -2.58
N PRO A 43 -4.26 10.68 -2.11
CA PRO A 43 -4.89 10.76 -0.80
C PRO A 43 -6.08 9.78 -0.71
N MET A 44 -6.19 9.10 0.43
CA MET A 44 -7.40 8.37 0.82
C MET A 44 -8.06 9.21 1.90
N LEU A 45 -9.17 9.87 1.53
CA LEU A 45 -10.04 10.62 2.44
C LEU A 45 -11.14 9.71 2.95
#